data_AF-A0A6L4BC63-F1
#
_entry.id   AF-A0A6L4BC63-F1
#
_cell.length_a   1.000
_cell.length_b   1.000
_cell.length_c   1.000
_cell.angle_alpha   90.00
_cell.angle_beta   90.00
_cell.angle_gamma   90.00
#
_symmetry.space_group_name_H-M   'P 1'
#
loop_
_entity.id
_entity.type
_entity.pdbx_description
1 polymer ?
#
loop_
_entity_poly.entity_id
_entity_poly.type
_entity_poly.pdbx_seq_one_letter_code
_entity_poly.pdbx_strand_id
1 'polypeptide(L)'
;LLISDERWVLMHEMRGEPEPSLEAQLALLSPCDLVLVEGFKSVQLPKIEVHRPDHGRPLMYADNPAIVAVATDGDLSLPLTCLNLNEPAAVAEFILQHQGLS
;
A
#
# COMPACT_ATOMS: atom_id res chain seq x y z
N LEU A 1 11.63 6.96 -23.44
CA LEU A 1 10.68 5.87 -23.71
C LEU A 1 11.49 4.67 -24.17
N LEU A 2 11.50 3.59 -23.39
CA LEU A 2 12.11 2.31 -23.76
C LEU A 2 10.98 1.34 -24.08
N ILE A 3 11.08 0.59 -25.18
CA ILE A 3 10.02 -0.32 -25.65
C ILE A 3 10.65 -1.68 -25.94
N SER A 4 9.96 -2.74 -25.50
CA SER A 4 10.16 -4.13 -25.88
C SER A 4 8.82 -4.75 -26.27
N ASP A 5 8.83 -6.01 -26.69
CA ASP A 5 7.63 -6.81 -26.97
C ASP A 5 6.82 -7.13 -25.70
N GLU A 6 7.47 -7.26 -24.54
CA GLU A 6 6.79 -7.58 -23.27
C GLU A 6 6.34 -6.34 -22.48
N ARG A 7 7.06 -5.23 -22.59
CA ARG A 7 6.82 -4.02 -21.78
C ARG A 7 7.46 -2.76 -22.35
N TRP A 8 6.93 -1.62 -21.93
CA TRP A 8 7.52 -0.31 -22.17
C TRP A 8 7.74 0.45 -20.86
N VAL A 9 8.66 1.39 -20.86
CA VAL A 9 8.98 2.27 -19.72
C VAL A 9 8.99 3.72 -20.19
N LEU A 10 8.24 4.58 -19.49
CA LEU A 10 8.25 6.02 -19.67
C LEU A 10 8.82 6.68 -18.40
N MET A 11 9.90 7.43 -18.60
CA MET A 11 10.55 8.20 -17.55
C MET A 11 10.36 9.67 -17.86
N HIS A 12 9.86 10.42 -16.88
CA HIS A 12 9.68 11.86 -16.93
C HIS A 12 10.51 12.50 -15.82
N GLU A 13 11.41 13.41 -16.18
CA GLU A 13 12.21 14.16 -15.22
C GLU A 13 11.46 15.43 -14.82
N MET A 14 11.24 15.62 -13.51
CA MET A 14 10.48 16.77 -13.00
C MET A 14 11.18 18.12 -13.24
N ARG A 15 12.51 18.15 -13.41
CA ARG A 15 13.29 19.36 -13.79
C ARG A 15 12.95 20.62 -12.97
N GLY A 16 12.75 20.45 -11.66
CA GLY A 16 12.41 21.54 -10.73
C GLY A 16 10.91 21.74 -10.50
N GLU A 17 10.05 21.01 -11.20
CA GLU A 17 8.63 20.88 -10.84
C GLU A 17 8.48 20.23 -9.45
N PRO A 18 7.44 20.60 -8.69
CA PRO A 18 7.16 20.00 -7.40
C PRO A 18 6.81 18.52 -7.54
N GLU A 19 7.00 17.76 -6.46
CA GLU A 19 6.55 16.37 -6.40
C GLU A 19 5.03 16.30 -6.64
N PRO A 20 4.55 15.48 -7.60
CA PRO A 20 3.13 15.40 -7.93
C PRO A 20 2.34 14.80 -6.76
N SER A 21 1.09 15.26 -6.58
CA SER A 21 0.18 14.64 -5.62
C SER A 21 -0.12 13.18 -5.98
N LEU A 22 -0.62 12.39 -5.04
CA LEU A 22 -1.01 11.00 -5.32
C LEU A 22 -2.04 10.94 -6.45
N GLU A 23 -3.02 11.84 -6.47
CA GLU A 23 -4.04 11.92 -7.51
C GLU A 23 -3.43 12.18 -8.90
N ALA A 24 -2.44 13.08 -8.98
CA ALA A 24 -1.72 13.34 -10.21
C ALA A 24 -0.89 12.15 -10.66
N GLN A 25 -0.28 11.41 -9.73
CA GLN A 25 0.47 10.19 -10.03
C GLN A 25 -0.46 9.07 -10.55
N LEU A 26 -1.62 8.88 -9.91
CA LEU A 26 -2.61 7.88 -10.32
C LEU A 26 -3.17 8.16 -11.72
N ALA A 27 -3.32 9.43 -12.10
CA ALA A 27 -3.78 9.82 -13.44
C ALA A 27 -2.81 9.43 -14.58
N LEU A 28 -1.56 9.08 -14.27
CA LEU A 28 -0.58 8.61 -15.24
C LEU A 28 -0.69 7.09 -15.53
N LEU A 29 -1.40 6.35 -14.67
CA LEU A 29 -1.53 4.90 -14.81
C LEU A 29 -2.53 4.54 -15.91
N SER A 30 -2.26 3.45 -16.62
CA SER A 30 -3.26 2.82 -17.48
C SER A 30 -4.44 2.29 -16.63
N PRO A 31 -5.64 2.12 -17.23
CA PRO A 31 -6.77 1.51 -16.53
C PRO A 31 -6.39 0.18 -15.87
N CYS A 32 -6.74 0.03 -14.60
CA CYS A 32 -6.51 -1.17 -13.79
C CYS A 32 -7.56 -1.27 -12.68
N ASP A 33 -7.77 -2.48 -12.14
CA ASP A 33 -8.75 -2.74 -11.09
C ASP A 33 -8.24 -2.40 -9.68
N LEU A 34 -6.92 -2.39 -9.49
CA LEU A 34 -6.27 -2.17 -8.21
C LEU A 34 -4.92 -1.48 -8.37
N VAL A 35 -4.66 -0.48 -7.52
CA VAL A 35 -3.35 0.15 -7.36
C VAL A 35 -2.86 -0.05 -5.93
N LEU A 36 -1.66 -0.64 -5.80
CA LEU A 36 -0.97 -0.74 -4.51
C LEU A 36 -0.04 0.47 -4.36
N VAL A 37 -0.18 1.20 -3.26
CA VAL A 37 0.63 2.38 -2.96
C VAL A 37 1.45 2.11 -1.71
N GLU A 38 2.77 2.26 -1.83
CA GLU A 38 3.68 2.24 -0.68
C GLU A 38 4.02 3.69 -0.29
N GLY A 39 3.89 4.04 1.00
CA GLY A 39 4.10 5.39 1.50
C GLY A 39 2.81 6.15 1.77
N PHE A 40 2.79 7.46 1.50
CA PHE A 40 1.61 8.34 1.64
C PHE A 40 0.86 8.22 2.98
N LYS A 41 1.61 8.16 4.09
CA LYS A 41 1.06 7.89 5.43
C LYS A 41 -0.10 8.81 5.84
N SER A 42 -0.06 10.07 5.40
CA SER A 42 -1.05 11.12 5.68
C SER A 42 -2.33 11.02 4.85
N VAL A 43 -2.30 10.33 3.70
CA VAL A 43 -3.45 10.24 2.79
C VAL A 43 -4.50 9.30 3.40
N GLN A 44 -5.77 9.68 3.31
CA GLN A 44 -6.91 8.93 3.84
C GLN A 44 -7.39 7.85 2.85
N LEU A 45 -6.52 6.89 2.56
CA LEU A 45 -6.85 5.69 1.80
C LEU A 45 -6.76 4.45 2.69
N PRO A 46 -7.61 3.43 2.49
CA PRO A 46 -7.48 2.14 3.18
C PRO A 46 -6.07 1.61 3.05
N LYS A 47 -5.42 1.29 4.17
CA LYS A 47 -4.04 0.81 4.19
C LYS A 47 -3.85 -0.32 5.19
N ILE A 48 -2.88 -1.17 4.89
CA ILE A 48 -2.40 -2.21 5.79
C ILE A 48 -1.14 -1.68 6.47
N GLU A 49 -1.15 -1.61 7.80
CA GLU A 49 0.06 -1.26 8.55
C GLU A 49 1.00 -2.46 8.62
N VAL A 50 2.20 -2.35 8.07
CA VAL A 50 3.25 -3.35 8.27
C VAL A 50 4.00 -3.01 9.55
N HIS A 51 3.84 -3.84 10.58
CA HIS A 51 4.44 -3.64 11.89
C HIS A 51 5.39 -4.80 12.24
N ARG A 52 6.66 -4.49 12.51
CA ARG A 52 7.64 -5.44 13.04
C ARG A 52 8.03 -5.02 14.47
N PRO A 53 7.65 -5.77 15.51
CA PRO A 53 7.95 -5.41 16.90
C PRO A 53 9.43 -5.15 17.16
N ASP A 54 10.31 -5.90 16.51
CA ASP A 54 11.78 -5.79 16.62
C ASP A 54 12.33 -4.41 16.19
N HIS A 55 11.57 -3.65 15.39
CA HIS A 55 11.96 -2.30 14.98
C HIS A 55 11.63 -1.23 16.03
N GLY A 56 10.93 -1.58 17.12
CA GLY A 56 10.64 -0.69 18.25
C GLY A 56 9.78 0.53 17.90
N ARG A 57 9.04 0.50 16.79
CA ARG A 57 8.12 1.57 16.38
C ARG A 57 6.74 1.31 16.96
N PRO A 58 6.03 2.32 17.48
CA PRO A 58 4.65 2.13 17.95
C PRO A 58 3.71 1.81 16.79
N LEU A 59 2.61 1.12 17.10
CA LEU A 59 1.52 0.89 16.17
C LEU A 59 0.85 2.22 15.80
N MET A 60 0.54 2.42 14.53
CA MET A 60 -0.07 3.63 13.98
C MET A 60 -1.59 3.57 13.90
N TYR A 61 -2.19 2.36 13.89
CA TYR A 61 -3.64 2.20 13.70
C TYR A 61 -4.49 2.96 14.73
N ALA A 62 -3.98 3.16 15.95
CA ALA A 62 -4.72 3.84 17.01
C ALA A 62 -5.08 5.28 16.65
N ASP A 63 -4.20 5.97 15.90
CA ASP A 63 -4.35 7.37 15.52
C ASP A 63 -4.72 7.55 14.04
N ASN A 64 -4.86 6.46 13.29
CA ASN A 64 -5.09 6.50 11.85
C ASN A 64 -6.24 5.58 11.44
N PRO A 65 -7.48 6.12 11.32
CA PRO A 65 -8.66 5.33 11.02
C PRO A 65 -8.65 4.72 9.61
N ALA A 66 -7.74 5.16 8.74
CA ALA A 66 -7.56 4.58 7.42
C ALA A 66 -6.80 3.24 7.45
N ILE A 67 -6.21 2.85 8.60
CA ILE A 67 -5.58 1.54 8.77
C ILE A 67 -6.69 0.50 9.01
N VAL A 68 -6.86 -0.41 8.05
CA VAL A 68 -7.93 -1.43 8.06
C VAL A 68 -7.46 -2.81 8.53
N ALA A 69 -6.15 -3.04 8.52
CA ALA A 69 -5.52 -4.24 9.03
C ALA A 69 -4.06 -3.95 9.42
N VAL A 70 -3.51 -4.80 10.28
CA VAL A 70 -2.08 -4.79 10.63
C VAL A 70 -1.46 -6.11 10.17
N ALA A 71 -0.39 -6.04 9.38
CA ALA A 71 0.44 -7.19 9.04
C ALA A 71 1.69 -7.20 9.93
N THR A 72 1.86 -8.26 10.72
CA THR A 72 2.96 -8.38 11.67
C THR A 72 3.55 -9.78 11.74
N ASP A 73 4.81 -9.88 12.16
CA ASP A 73 5.52 -11.12 12.48
C ASP A 73 5.55 -11.42 13.99
N GLY A 74 4.92 -10.58 14.82
CA GLY A 74 4.75 -10.79 16.25
C GLY A 74 3.35 -11.24 16.64
N ASP A 75 3.22 -11.76 17.86
CA ASP A 75 1.92 -12.09 18.45
C ASP A 75 1.29 -10.83 19.06
N LEU A 76 0.36 -10.21 18.32
CA LEU A 76 -0.34 -8.99 18.72
C LEU A 76 -1.85 -9.23 18.80
N SER A 77 -2.44 -8.92 19.96
CA SER A 77 -3.89 -8.87 20.15
C SER A 77 -4.41 -7.48 19.82
N LEU A 78 -4.99 -7.29 18.63
CA LEU A 78 -5.49 -6.01 18.12
C LEU A 78 -7.00 -6.08 17.85
N PRO A 79 -7.72 -4.94 17.91
CA PRO A 79 -9.13 -4.87 17.53
C PRO A 79 -9.36 -4.93 16.01
N LEU A 80 -8.28 -4.82 15.21
CA LEU A 80 -8.29 -4.92 13.76
C LEU A 80 -7.87 -6.31 13.30
N THR A 81 -8.15 -6.64 12.04
CA THR A 81 -7.60 -7.84 11.39
C THR A 81 -6.08 -7.84 11.50
N CYS A 82 -5.53 -8.88 12.11
CA CYS A 82 -4.11 -9.11 12.25
C CYS A 82 -3.68 -10.18 11.24
N LEU A 83 -2.84 -9.80 10.27
CA LEU A 83 -2.36 -10.66 9.19
C LEU A 83 -0.94 -11.13 9.52
N ASN A 84 -0.65 -12.39 9.22
CA ASN A 84 0.72 -12.90 9.31
C ASN A 84 1.57 -12.28 8.19
N LEU A 85 2.56 -11.47 8.57
CA LEU A 85 3.46 -10.79 7.62
C LEU A 85 4.26 -11.76 6.75
N ASN A 86 4.43 -13.00 7.19
CA ASN A 86 5.14 -14.05 6.46
C ASN A 86 4.20 -14.91 5.59
N GLU A 87 2.91 -14.55 5.47
CA GLU A 87 1.93 -15.22 4.61
C GLU A 87 1.39 -14.26 3.53
N PRO A 88 2.19 -13.95 2.48
CA PRO A 88 1.80 -12.97 1.46
C PRO A 88 0.51 -13.34 0.71
N ALA A 89 0.21 -14.63 0.56
CA ALA A 89 -1.04 -15.08 -0.06
C ALA A 89 -2.28 -14.69 0.76
N ALA A 90 -2.21 -14.77 2.09
CA ALA A 90 -3.30 -14.36 2.98
C ALA A 90 -3.48 -12.83 2.96
N VAL A 91 -2.38 -12.07 2.87
CA VAL A 91 -2.43 -10.61 2.70
C VAL A 91 -3.10 -10.24 1.37
N ALA A 92 -2.73 -10.91 0.27
CA ALA A 92 -3.33 -10.68 -1.03
C ALA A 92 -4.82 -11.01 -1.04
N GLU A 93 -5.22 -12.13 -0.44
CA GLU A 93 -6.63 -12.52 -0.30
C GLU A 93 -7.44 -11.49 0.49
N PHE A 94 -6.90 -11.01 1.60
CA PHE A 94 -7.52 -9.92 2.36
C PHE A 94 -7.72 -8.66 1.50
N ILE A 95 -6.71 -8.27 0.70
CA ILE A 95 -6.81 -7.11 -0.19
C ILE A 95 -7.93 -7.30 -1.22
N LEU A 96 -7.99 -8.46 -1.88
CA LEU A 96 -9.02 -8.75 -2.87
C LEU A 96 -10.43 -8.71 -2.27
N GLN A 97 -10.63 -9.38 -1.13
CA GLN A 97 -11.92 -9.38 -0.41
C GLN A 97 -12.32 -7.98 0.04
N HIS A 98 -11.39 -7.21 0.60
CA HIS A 98 -11.67 -5.86 1.09
C HIS A 98 -12.05 -4.89 -0.03
N GLN A 99 -11.52 -5.08 -1.24
CA GLN A 99 -11.83 -4.27 -2.42
C GLN A 99 -13.00 -4.83 -3.24
N GLY A 100 -13.60 -5.96 -2.84
CA GLY A 100 -14.70 -6.60 -3.57
C GLY A 100 -14.27 -7.20 -4.92
N LEU A 101 -13.02 -7.65 -5.03
CA LEU A 101 -12.43 -8.25 -6.23
C LEU A 101 -12.40 -9.79 -6.17
N SER A 102 -12.97 -10.39 -5.12
CA SER A 102 -13.11 -11.84 -4.90
C SER A 102 -14.57 -12.26 -4.76
#